data_AF-A0A934HT55-F1
#
_entry.id   AF-A0A934HT55-F1
#
_cell.length_a   1.000
_cell.length_b   1.000
_cell.length_c   1.000
_cell.angle_alpha   90.00
_cell.angle_beta   90.00
_cell.angle_gamma   90.00
#
_symmetry.space_group_name_H-M   'P 1'
#
loop_
_entity.id
_entity.type
_entity.pdbx_description
1 polymer ?
#
loop_
_entity_poly.entity_id
_entity_poly.type
_entity_poly.pdbx_seq_one_letter_code
_entity_poly.pdbx_strand_id
1 'polypeptide(L)' 'MQYLTLTELRAKLGNRSRSAIYADLAAGRLPQPIKLGGRIYWPEAEIDAHLRNLRGEAA' A
#
# COMPACT_ATOMS: atom_id res chain seq x y z
N MET A 1 3.13 0.24 15.68
CA MET A 1 2.19 -0.27 14.67
C MET A 1 1.34 0.90 14.20
N GLN A 2 1.56 1.34 12.97
CA GLN A 2 0.80 2.42 12.34
C GLN A 2 -0.07 1.84 11.24
N TYR A 3 -1.28 2.37 11.11
CA TYR A 3 -2.23 2.00 10.07
C TYR A 3 -2.46 3.18 9.15
N LEU A 4 -2.09 3.02 7.89
CA LEU A 4 -2.23 4.04 6.87
C LEU A 4 -3.63 3.99 6.29
N THR A 5 -4.29 5.14 6.23
CA THR A 5 -5.45 5.36 5.37
C THR A 5 -5.01 5.40 3.90
N LEU A 6 -5.97 5.34 2.97
CA LEU A 6 -5.69 5.50 1.54
C LEU A 6 -4.93 6.80 1.22
N THR A 7 -5.22 7.89 1.94
CA THR A 7 -4.55 9.17 1.71
C THR A 7 -3.09 9.13 2.15
N GLU A 8 -2.79 8.55 3.32
CA GLU A 8 -1.43 8.45 3.83
C GLU A 8 -0.59 7.46 3.02
N LEU A 9 -1.18 6.34 2.59
CA LEU A 9 -0.53 5.39 1.70
C LEU A 9 -0.09 6.07 0.39
N ARG A 10 -0.98 6.87 -0.21
CA ARG A 10 -0.66 7.63 -1.43
C ARG A 10 0.49 8.61 -1.22
N ALA A 11 0.50 9.31 -0.10
CA ALA A 11 1.57 10.24 0.24
C ALA A 11 2.92 9.50 0.39
N LYS A 12 2.93 8.35 1.09
CA LYS A 12 4.10 7.49 1.25
C LYS A 12 4.63 6.96 -0.09
N LEU A 13 3.74 6.71 -1.05
CA LEU A 13 4.07 6.24 -2.40
C LEU A 13 4.35 7.38 -3.41
N GLY A 14 4.78 8.55 -2.94
CA GLY A 14 5.15 9.68 -3.81
C GLY A 14 3.96 10.40 -4.44
N ASN A 15 2.91 10.64 -3.63
CA ASN A 15 1.65 11.27 -4.05
C ASN A 15 0.94 10.56 -5.21
N ARG A 16 1.01 9.22 -5.24
CA ARG A 16 0.35 8.40 -6.26
C ARG A 16 -1.15 8.71 -6.34
N SER A 17 -1.72 8.70 -7.54
CA SER A 17 -3.17 8.92 -7.73
C SER A 17 -3.97 7.74 -7.16
N ARG A 18 -5.26 7.98 -6.82
CA ARG A 18 -6.14 6.90 -6.32
C ARG A 18 -6.31 5.78 -7.34
N SER A 19 -6.47 6.12 -8.62
CA SER A 19 -6.62 5.15 -9.70
C SER A 19 -5.38 4.27 -9.84
N ALA A 20 -4.19 4.85 -9.72
CA ALA A 20 -2.95 4.09 -9.74
C ALA A 20 -2.87 3.10 -8.56
N ILE A 21 -3.25 3.51 -7.34
CA ILE A 21 -3.30 2.59 -6.19
C ILE A 21 -4.23 1.40 -6.48
N TYR A 22 -5.43 1.63 -7.01
CA TYR A 22 -6.33 0.52 -7.36
C TYR A 22 -5.76 -0.37 -8.47
N ALA A 23 -5.06 0.21 -9.45
CA ALA A 23 -4.38 -0.57 -10.48
C ALA A 23 -3.21 -1.39 -9.90
N ASP A 24 -2.48 -0.88 -8.91
CA ASP A 24 -1.42 -1.61 -8.23
C ASP A 24 -1.97 -2.76 -7.38
N LEU A 25 -3.09 -2.52 -6.67
CA LEU A 25 -3.80 -3.56 -5.91
C LEU A 25 -4.30 -4.66 -6.84
N ALA A 26 -4.87 -4.31 -7.99
CA ALA A 26 -5.31 -5.27 -9.00
C ALA A 26 -4.15 -6.06 -9.62
N ALA A 27 -2.99 -5.40 -9.79
CA ALA A 27 -1.77 -6.01 -10.30
C ALA A 27 -0.95 -6.75 -9.24
N GLY A 28 -1.39 -6.80 -7.97
CA GLY A 28 -0.65 -7.45 -6.87
C GLY A 28 0.65 -6.75 -6.46
N ARG A 29 0.86 -5.49 -6.88
CA ARG A 29 2.04 -4.67 -6.53
C ARG A 29 1.94 -3.96 -5.18
N LEU A 30 0.78 -4.08 -4.54
CA LEU A 30 0.52 -3.60 -3.18
C LEU A 30 -0.29 -4.66 -2.43
N PRO A 31 -0.08 -4.82 -1.12
CA PRO A 31 -0.90 -5.72 -0.32
C PRO A 31 -2.34 -5.18 -0.21
N GLN A 32 -3.28 -6.10 -0.04
CA GLN A 32 -4.70 -5.76 0.09
C GLN A 32 -4.97 -5.00 1.40
N PRO A 33 -5.87 -4.00 1.40
CA PRO A 33 -6.24 -3.31 2.63
C PRO A 33 -6.96 -4.23 3.61
N ILE A 34 -6.80 -3.94 4.89
CA ILE A 34 -7.70 -4.43 5.93
C ILE A 34 -8.91 -3.49 6.05
N LYS A 35 -10.09 -4.08 6.23
CA LYS A 35 -11.31 -3.31 6.48
C LYS A 35 -11.55 -3.21 7.98
N LEU A 36 -11.53 -1.98 8.51
CA LEU A 36 -11.85 -1.70 9.91
C LEU A 36 -13.04 -0.74 9.95
N GLY A 37 -14.21 -1.29 10.26
CA GLY A 37 -15.48 -0.56 10.19
C GLY A 37 -15.79 -0.08 8.77
N GLY A 38 -16.09 1.22 8.64
CA GLY A 38 -16.43 1.87 7.37
C GLY A 38 -15.23 2.34 6.54
N ARG A 39 -13.98 2.06 6.97
CA ARG A 39 -12.76 2.53 6.30
C ARG A 39 -11.80 1.39 6.03
N ILE A 40 -10.90 1.64 5.09
CA ILE A 40 -9.81 0.73 4.72
C ILE A 40 -8.49 1.26 5.23
N TYR A 41 -7.63 0.33 5.66
CA TYR A 41 -6.34 0.63 6.25
C TYR A 41 -5.27 -0.33 5.74
N TRP A 42 -4.02 0.09 5.85
CA TRP A 42 -2.85 -0.75 5.59
C TRP A 42 -1.92 -0.71 6.79
N PRO A 43 -1.47 -1.85 7.31
CA PRO A 43 -0.37 -1.88 8.26
C PRO A 43 0.89 -1.32 7.58
N GLU A 44 1.47 -0.24 8.12
CA GLU A 44 2.62 0.42 7.49
C GLU A 44 3.80 -0.54 7.33
N ALA A 45 4.04 -1.39 8.32
CA ALA A 45 5.10 -2.39 8.30
C ALA A 45 4.95 -3.39 7.15
N GLU A 46 3.72 -3.78 6.79
CA GLU A 46 3.46 -4.67 5.66
C GLU A 46 3.73 -3.99 4.32
N ILE A 47 3.38 -2.70 4.18
CA ILE A 47 3.75 -1.91 3.01
C ILE A 47 5.26 -1.85 2.86
N ASP A 48 5.98 -1.51 3.94
CA ASP A 48 7.43 -1.38 3.90
C ASP A 48 8.12 -2.71 3.60
N ALA A 49 7.63 -3.82 4.16
CA ALA A 49 8.13 -5.15 3.85
C ALA A 49 7.89 -5.52 2.38
N HIS A 50 6.68 -5.27 1.87
CA HIS A 50 6.34 -5.55 0.47
C HIS A 50 7.20 -4.75 -0.51
N LEU A 51 7.39 -3.45 -0.25
CA LEU A 51 8.25 -2.59 -1.07
C LEU A 51 9.72 -3.00 -1.03
N ARG A 52 10.23 -3.51 0.10
CA ARG A 52 11.58 -4.06 0.19
C ARG A 52 11.72 -5.34 -0.63
N ASN A 53 10.75 -6.25 -0.55
CA ASN A 53 10.77 -7.50 -1.30
C ASN A 53 10.75 -7.25 -2.82
N LEU A 54 9.90 -6.33 -3.30
CA LEU A 54 9.85 -5.93 -4.71
C LEU A 54 11.19 -5.35 -5.22
N ARG A 55 11.97 -4.68 -4.36
CA ARG A 55 13.31 -4.19 -4.73
C ARG A 55 14.36 -5.31 -4.72
N GLY A 56 14.18 -6.34 -3.90
CA GLY A 56 15.07 -7.50 -3.81
C GLY A 56 14.94 -8.48 -4.98
N GLU A 57 13.77 -8.57 -5.61
CA GLU A 57 13.53 -9.41 -6.79
C GLU A 57 14.05 -8.80 -8.11
N ALA A 58 14.52 -7.54 -8.08
CA ALA A 58 15.05 -6.83 -9.26
C ALA A 58 16.57 -6.96 -9.42
N ALA A 59 17.24 -7.89 -8.71
CA ALA A 59 18.69 -8.10 -8.73
C ALA A 59 19.07 -9.48 -9.27
#